data_AF-A0A2R6QH59-F1
#
_entry.id   AF-A0A2R6QH59-F1
#
_cell.length_a   1.000
_cell.length_b   1.000
_cell.length_c   1.000
_cell.angle_alpha   90.00
_cell.angle_beta   90.00
_cell.angle_gamma   90.00
#
_symmetry.space_group_name_H-M   'P 1'
#
loop_
_entity.id
_entity.type
_entity.pdbx_description
1 polymer ?
#
loop_
_entity_poly.entity_id
_entity_poly.type
_entity_poly.pdbx_seq_one_letter_code
_entity_poly.pdbx_strand_id
1 'polypeptide(L)'
;MKSMKSLIMDMQFDLLKYIMILMVKSSDGATTLARAVSVCSVFMKVAEDTDILKAVSFDNVNVTYRYELFQQTNGLLYRCAQVGNEAARYLLAKIVLVSSSQLLPRITKSEPKQTLWGCRHAMYEVRHIKIPRDDAMAAAFMPHFLPDQACSTRGLGQTGLLHWELVRKFLYQCTTLDFTEMHPHLNRYIDYFTEQRSQCNHILHCVPPCLSRQSFRRGVNGACKTRKRTIQGENSIF
;
A
#
# COMPACT_ATOMS: atom_id res chain seq x y z
N MET A 1 -8.70 15.22 -52.89
CA MET A 1 -9.06 15.43 -51.47
C MET A 1 -7.89 14.98 -50.60
N LYS A 2 -7.19 15.90 -49.93
CA LYS A 2 -6.18 15.54 -48.93
C LYS A 2 -6.92 15.03 -47.69
N SER A 3 -6.70 13.78 -47.33
CA SER A 3 -7.11 13.25 -46.02
C SER A 3 -6.36 14.05 -44.94
N MET A 4 -7.05 15.00 -44.31
CA MET A 4 -6.58 15.62 -43.08
C MET A 4 -6.67 14.53 -42.00
N LYS A 5 -5.57 13.83 -41.76
CA LYS A 5 -5.41 13.06 -40.53
C LYS A 5 -5.33 14.07 -39.40
N SER A 6 -6.44 14.35 -38.73
CA SER A 6 -6.41 15.06 -37.45
C SER A 6 -5.55 14.24 -36.50
N LEU A 7 -4.39 14.74 -36.12
CA LEU A 7 -3.54 14.03 -35.17
C LEU A 7 -4.20 14.13 -33.80
N ILE A 8 -4.10 13.08 -32.98
CA ILE A 8 -4.54 13.13 -31.58
C ILE A 8 -3.87 14.31 -30.83
N MET A 9 -2.70 14.76 -31.30
CA MET A 9 -1.99 15.94 -30.78
C MET A 9 -2.68 17.27 -31.08
N ASP A 10 -3.58 17.32 -32.06
CA ASP A 10 -4.35 18.53 -32.41
C ASP A 10 -5.64 18.64 -31.57
N MET A 11 -5.89 17.65 -30.70
CA MET A 11 -7.05 17.62 -29.81
C MET A 11 -6.90 18.64 -28.68
N GLN A 12 -8.01 19.32 -28.33
CA GLN A 12 -8.05 20.19 -27.17
C GLN A 12 -7.68 19.43 -25.89
N PHE A 13 -6.88 20.08 -25.03
CA PHE A 13 -6.36 19.47 -23.81
C PHE A 13 -7.46 18.89 -22.92
N ASP A 14 -8.59 19.58 -22.77
CA ASP A 14 -9.70 19.11 -21.92
C ASP A 14 -10.36 17.84 -22.46
N LEU A 15 -10.50 17.72 -23.78
CA LEU A 15 -11.05 16.52 -24.41
C LEU A 15 -10.08 15.34 -24.27
N LEU A 16 -8.78 15.60 -24.44
CA LEU A 16 -7.74 14.59 -24.21
C LEU A 16 -7.70 14.13 -22.75
N LYS A 17 -7.78 15.06 -21.80
CA LYS A 17 -7.87 14.78 -20.36
C LYS A 17 -9.09 13.93 -20.05
N TYR A 18 -10.25 14.26 -20.60
CA TYR A 18 -11.47 13.49 -20.42
C TYR A 18 -11.34 12.04 -20.94
N ILE A 19 -10.79 11.86 -22.15
CA ILE A 19 -10.53 10.53 -22.72
C ILE A 19 -9.58 9.74 -21.80
N MET A 20 -8.52 10.37 -21.32
CA MET A 20 -7.58 9.73 -20.40
C MET A 20 -8.25 9.35 -19.07
N ILE A 21 -9.11 10.19 -18.49
CA ILE A 21 -9.87 9.85 -17.28
C ILE A 21 -10.72 8.60 -17.51
N LEU A 22 -11.44 8.50 -18.64
CA LEU A 22 -12.24 7.32 -18.96
C LEU A 22 -11.36 6.07 -19.10
N MET A 23 -10.23 6.22 -19.78
CA MET A 23 -9.26 5.15 -19.99
C MET A 23 -8.68 4.61 -18.68
N VAL A 24 -8.25 5.49 -17.77
CA VAL A 24 -7.61 5.09 -16.51
C VAL A 24 -8.59 4.56 -15.46
N LYS A 25 -9.90 4.79 -15.63
CA LYS A 25 -10.95 4.20 -14.78
C LYS A 25 -11.29 2.75 -15.13
N SER A 26 -10.82 2.24 -16.28
CA SER A 26 -10.98 0.82 -16.63
C SER A 26 -10.25 -0.09 -15.64
N SER A 27 -10.62 -1.37 -15.57
CA SER A 27 -9.99 -2.35 -14.68
C SER A 27 -8.47 -2.50 -14.87
N ASP A 28 -7.99 -2.20 -16.09
CA ASP A 28 -6.57 -2.18 -16.45
C ASP A 28 -5.99 -0.75 -16.51
N GLY A 29 -6.58 0.17 -15.73
CA GLY A 29 -6.29 1.59 -15.77
C GLY A 29 -4.80 1.94 -15.65
N ALA A 30 -4.13 1.40 -14.63
CA ALA A 30 -2.70 1.61 -14.41
C ALA A 30 -1.84 1.11 -15.60
N THR A 31 -2.14 -0.08 -16.12
CA THR A 31 -1.43 -0.65 -17.29
C THR A 31 -1.67 0.19 -18.54
N THR A 32 -2.91 0.62 -18.75
CA THR A 32 -3.30 1.40 -19.92
C THR A 32 -2.67 2.79 -19.88
N LEU A 33 -2.61 3.42 -18.72
CA LEU A 33 -1.88 4.68 -18.53
C LEU A 33 -0.39 4.52 -18.83
N ALA A 34 0.26 3.47 -18.29
CA ALA A 34 1.68 3.20 -18.53
C ALA A 34 1.99 3.01 -20.02
N ARG A 35 1.11 2.33 -20.77
CA ARG A 35 1.21 2.22 -22.22
C ARG A 35 1.03 3.58 -22.90
N ALA A 36 0.01 4.34 -22.53
CA ALA A 36 -0.28 5.64 -23.15
C ALA A 36 0.87 6.63 -23.01
N VAL A 37 1.45 6.76 -21.80
CA VAL A 37 2.59 7.68 -21.57
C VAL A 37 3.86 7.25 -22.32
N SER A 38 3.98 5.97 -22.67
CA SER A 38 5.10 5.45 -23.47
C SER A 38 4.98 5.78 -24.96
N VAL A 39 3.78 6.18 -25.43
CA VAL A 39 3.54 6.47 -26.86
C VAL A 39 3.99 7.88 -27.23
N CYS A 40 3.64 8.90 -26.43
CA CYS A 40 4.03 10.27 -26.74
C CYS A 40 4.13 11.20 -25.51
N SER A 41 4.90 12.28 -25.67
CA SER A 41 5.14 13.27 -24.62
C SER A 41 3.88 14.07 -24.24
N VAL A 42 2.88 14.16 -25.13
CA VAL A 42 1.60 14.81 -24.83
C VAL A 42 0.81 13.99 -23.80
N PHE A 43 0.69 12.67 -24.02
CA PHE A 43 0.09 11.77 -23.03
C PHE A 43 0.86 11.78 -21.71
N MET A 44 2.19 11.82 -21.77
CA MET A 44 3.02 11.94 -20.58
C MET A 44 2.68 13.21 -19.78
N LYS A 45 2.60 14.37 -20.44
CA LYS A 45 2.25 15.64 -19.76
C LYS A 45 0.85 15.60 -19.15
N VAL A 46 -0.13 15.06 -19.88
CA VAL A 46 -1.52 14.98 -19.41
C VAL A 46 -1.64 13.97 -18.28
N ALA A 47 -0.87 12.87 -18.28
CA ALA A 47 -0.87 11.87 -17.22
C ALA A 47 -0.40 12.39 -15.85
N GLU A 48 0.34 13.50 -15.81
CA GLU A 48 0.74 14.16 -14.55
C GLU A 48 -0.40 14.98 -13.93
N ASP A 49 -1.53 15.15 -14.62
CA ASP A 49 -2.69 15.85 -14.09
C ASP A 49 -3.26 15.13 -12.86
N THR A 50 -3.55 15.90 -11.81
CA THR A 50 -4.00 15.35 -10.53
C THR A 50 -5.30 14.58 -10.62
N ASP A 51 -6.22 14.98 -11.51
CA ASP A 51 -7.51 14.31 -11.66
C ASP A 51 -7.34 12.95 -12.35
N ILE A 52 -6.39 12.85 -13.29
CA ILE A 52 -6.04 11.59 -13.93
C ILE A 52 -5.39 10.64 -12.91
N LEU A 53 -4.38 11.11 -12.17
CA LEU A 53 -3.70 10.31 -11.15
C LEU A 53 -4.66 9.83 -10.04
N LYS A 54 -5.62 10.67 -9.62
CA LYS A 54 -6.68 10.29 -8.68
C LYS A 54 -7.63 9.24 -9.25
N ALA A 55 -7.88 9.25 -10.56
CA ALA A 55 -8.84 8.37 -11.23
C ALA A 55 -8.28 7.00 -11.63
N VAL A 56 -6.96 6.79 -11.58
CA VAL A 56 -6.34 5.52 -11.99
C VAL A 56 -6.86 4.35 -11.16
N SER A 57 -7.41 3.33 -11.82
CA SER A 57 -7.75 2.05 -11.20
C SER A 57 -6.53 1.13 -11.11
N PHE A 58 -6.46 0.40 -10.00
CA PHE A 58 -5.44 -0.62 -9.69
C PHE A 58 -6.06 -2.01 -9.47
N ASP A 59 -7.30 -2.24 -9.92
CA ASP A 59 -8.06 -3.47 -9.59
C ASP A 59 -7.35 -4.76 -10.01
N ASN A 60 -6.66 -4.74 -11.16
CA ASN A 60 -5.93 -5.89 -11.69
C ASN A 60 -4.44 -5.95 -11.29
N VAL A 61 -4.00 -5.10 -10.35
CA VAL A 61 -2.59 -5.07 -9.92
C VAL A 61 -2.36 -6.03 -8.75
N ASN A 62 -1.72 -7.16 -9.04
CA ASN A 62 -1.31 -8.12 -8.02
C ASN A 62 0.10 -7.78 -7.48
N VAL A 63 0.15 -7.28 -6.24
CA VAL A 63 1.39 -6.87 -5.57
C VAL A 63 2.12 -8.06 -4.92
N THR A 64 1.46 -9.20 -4.72
CA THR A 64 1.95 -10.31 -3.89
C THR A 64 3.22 -10.99 -4.40
N TYR A 65 3.45 -10.99 -5.72
CA TYR A 65 4.60 -11.70 -6.33
C TYR A 65 5.79 -10.78 -6.67
N ARG A 66 5.60 -9.46 -6.68
CA ARG A 66 6.61 -8.50 -7.21
C ARG A 66 6.52 -7.13 -6.54
N TYR A 67 6.42 -7.07 -5.21
CA TYR A 67 6.33 -5.79 -4.51
C TYR A 67 7.55 -4.90 -4.77
N GLU A 68 8.71 -5.46 -5.07
CA GLU A 68 9.96 -4.74 -5.34
C GLU A 68 9.82 -3.80 -6.54
N LEU A 69 9.04 -4.20 -7.55
CA LEU A 69 8.77 -3.37 -8.72
C LEU A 69 8.00 -2.09 -8.37
N PHE A 70 7.29 -2.10 -7.24
CA PHE A 70 6.49 -0.98 -6.76
C PHE A 70 7.22 -0.14 -5.70
N GLN A 71 8.44 -0.50 -5.29
CA GLN A 71 9.29 0.27 -4.38
C GLN A 71 9.98 1.47 -5.06
N GLN A 72 9.31 2.10 -6.03
CA GLN A 72 9.80 3.28 -6.75
C GLN A 72 9.08 4.54 -6.25
N THR A 73 9.81 5.44 -5.62
CA THR A 73 9.26 6.68 -5.01
C THR A 73 8.89 7.75 -6.03
N ASN A 74 9.28 7.60 -7.30
CA ASN A 74 8.76 8.38 -8.43
C ASN A 74 7.86 7.55 -9.35
N GLY A 75 7.50 6.33 -8.94
CA GLY A 75 6.64 5.43 -9.70
C GLY A 75 5.19 5.90 -9.77
N LEU A 76 4.42 5.35 -10.71
CA LEU A 76 3.00 5.67 -10.88
C LEU A 76 2.20 5.46 -9.58
N LEU A 77 2.42 4.34 -8.90
CA LEU A 77 1.71 4.01 -7.65
C LEU A 77 1.91 5.08 -6.57
N TYR A 78 3.15 5.50 -6.34
CA TYR A 78 3.47 6.50 -5.33
C TYR A 78 2.84 7.85 -5.68
N ARG A 79 2.96 8.30 -6.93
CA ARG A 79 2.35 9.56 -7.40
C ARG A 79 0.83 9.56 -7.27
N CYS A 80 0.16 8.48 -7.67
CA CYS A 80 -1.28 8.31 -7.45
C CYS A 80 -1.63 8.39 -5.96
N ALA A 81 -0.87 7.71 -5.09
CA ALA A 81 -1.12 7.73 -3.66
C ALA A 81 -0.95 9.13 -3.05
N GLN A 82 0.03 9.90 -3.52
CA GLN A 82 0.28 11.27 -3.05
C GLN A 82 -0.89 12.20 -3.35
N VAL A 83 -1.49 12.10 -4.54
CA VAL A 83 -2.64 12.93 -4.91
C VAL A 83 -3.97 12.46 -4.30
N GLY A 84 -3.98 11.37 -3.52
CA GLY A 84 -5.19 10.91 -2.83
C GLY A 84 -5.92 9.76 -3.51
N ASN A 85 -5.28 9.02 -4.41
CA ASN A 85 -5.85 7.79 -4.95
C ASN A 85 -5.91 6.72 -3.84
N GLU A 86 -7.13 6.34 -3.47
CA GLU A 86 -7.39 5.48 -2.32
C GLU A 86 -6.91 4.04 -2.54
N ALA A 87 -7.06 3.51 -3.76
CA ALA A 87 -6.58 2.19 -4.14
C ALA A 87 -5.04 2.15 -4.13
N ALA A 88 -4.40 3.18 -4.68
CA ALA A 88 -2.95 3.32 -4.66
C ALA A 88 -2.40 3.37 -3.22
N ARG A 89 -3.02 4.15 -2.33
CA ARG A 89 -2.64 4.21 -0.90
C ARG A 89 -2.78 2.85 -0.21
N TYR A 90 -3.83 2.10 -0.54
CA TYR A 90 -4.04 0.76 0.03
C TYR A 90 -2.95 -0.22 -0.41
N LEU A 91 -2.60 -0.27 -1.70
CA LEU A 91 -1.50 -1.08 -2.20
C LEU A 91 -0.14 -0.64 -1.63
N LEU A 92 0.08 0.67 -1.53
CA LEU A 92 1.30 1.23 -0.95
C LEU A 92 1.46 0.85 0.52
N ALA A 93 0.36 0.76 1.29
CA ALA A 93 0.39 0.25 2.65
C ALA A 93 0.86 -1.21 2.73
N LYS A 94 0.38 -2.10 1.83
CA LYS A 94 0.87 -3.48 1.74
C LYS A 94 2.38 -3.50 1.46
N ILE A 95 2.87 -2.67 0.55
CA ILE A 95 4.31 -2.56 0.23
C ILE A 95 5.12 -2.07 1.43
N VAL A 96 4.62 -1.09 2.18
CA VAL A 96 5.27 -0.60 3.41
C VAL A 96 5.40 -1.72 4.45
N LEU A 97 4.34 -2.50 4.68
CA LEU A 97 4.37 -3.65 5.60
C LEU A 97 5.42 -4.69 5.19
N VAL A 98 5.49 -5.00 3.90
CA VAL A 98 6.47 -5.95 3.38
C VAL A 98 7.89 -5.38 3.48
N SER A 99 8.08 -4.12 3.12
CA SER A 99 9.38 -3.43 3.15
C SER A 99 9.94 -3.37 4.57
N SER A 100 9.13 -2.98 5.57
CA SER A 100 9.58 -2.99 6.98
C SER A 100 9.94 -4.39 7.46
N SER A 101 9.21 -5.41 7.00
CA SER A 101 9.50 -6.81 7.34
C SER A 101 10.85 -7.30 6.82
N GLN A 102 11.29 -6.78 5.67
CA GLN A 102 12.60 -7.10 5.09
C GLN A 102 13.74 -6.39 5.85
N LEU A 103 13.46 -5.26 6.50
CA LEU A 103 14.48 -4.48 7.23
C LEU A 103 14.72 -4.97 8.66
N LEU A 104 13.77 -5.67 9.29
CA LEU A 104 13.90 -6.20 10.66
C LEU A 104 15.17 -7.08 10.90
N PRO A 105 15.57 -7.99 9.98
CA PRO A 105 16.79 -8.78 10.11
C PRO A 105 18.10 -7.97 10.13
N ARG A 106 18.09 -6.70 9.70
CA ARG A 106 19.28 -5.84 9.76
C ARG A 106 19.52 -5.30 11.18
N ILE A 107 18.46 -5.14 11.97
CA ILE A 107 18.57 -4.67 13.36
C ILE A 107 19.12 -5.80 14.24
N THR A 108 18.58 -7.01 14.08
CA THR A 108 18.93 -8.19 14.91
C THR A 108 20.29 -8.84 14.59
N LYS A 109 20.88 -8.60 13.41
CA LYS A 109 22.22 -9.10 13.05
C LYS A 109 23.37 -8.19 13.48
N SER A 110 23.08 -7.05 14.10
CA SER A 110 24.11 -6.13 14.60
C SER A 110 24.58 -6.47 16.03
N GLU A 111 23.98 -7.46 16.70
CA GLU A 111 24.52 -7.99 17.94
C GLU A 111 25.65 -9.01 17.68
N PRO A 112 26.80 -8.93 18.39
CA PRO A 112 27.87 -9.90 18.25
C PRO A 112 27.37 -11.26 18.76
N LYS A 113 27.73 -12.32 18.02
CA LYS A 113 27.48 -13.73 18.35
C LYS A 113 27.69 -13.99 19.85
N GLN A 114 26.61 -14.13 20.61
CA GLN A 114 26.62 -14.93 21.83
C GLN A 114 25.59 -16.05 21.70
N THR A 115 26.16 -17.24 21.79
CA THR A 115 25.50 -18.54 21.85
C THR A 115 24.48 -18.62 22.98
N LEU A 116 23.49 -19.49 22.73
CA LEU A 116 22.83 -20.39 23.69
C LEU A 116 21.34 -20.11 23.97
N TRP A 117 20.55 -21.13 23.60
CA TRP A 117 19.23 -21.51 24.10
C TRP A 117 17.97 -20.73 23.65
N GLY A 118 17.30 -21.34 22.67
CA GLY A 118 16.14 -22.18 23.02
C GLY A 118 14.80 -21.47 23.02
N CYS A 119 14.19 -21.31 21.84
CA CYS A 119 12.74 -21.20 21.73
C CYS A 119 12.24 -21.99 20.52
N ARG A 120 11.42 -23.00 20.82
CA ARG A 120 10.77 -23.91 19.88
C ARG A 120 9.97 -23.10 18.86
N HIS A 121 10.44 -23.08 17.62
CA HIS A 121 9.62 -22.65 16.50
C HIS A 121 8.61 -23.75 16.21
N ALA A 122 7.35 -23.50 16.56
CA ALA A 122 6.23 -24.28 16.04
C ALA A 122 6.22 -24.11 14.51
N MET A 123 6.40 -25.24 13.81
CA MET A 123 6.24 -25.34 12.37
C MET A 123 4.81 -24.97 12.00
N TYR A 124 4.63 -23.77 11.45
CA TYR A 124 3.57 -23.52 10.49
C TYR A 124 4.24 -23.43 9.13
N GLU A 125 4.25 -24.54 8.39
CA GLU A 125 4.41 -24.50 6.93
C GLU A 125 3.14 -23.89 6.32
N VAL A 126 2.95 -22.59 6.57
CA VAL A 126 2.22 -21.76 5.61
C VAL A 126 3.10 -21.77 4.38
N ARG A 127 2.53 -22.02 3.19
CA ARG A 127 3.23 -21.92 1.91
C ARG A 127 3.86 -20.53 1.80
N HIS A 128 5.08 -20.39 2.30
CA HIS A 128 5.80 -19.14 2.31
C HIS A 128 6.12 -18.87 0.86
N ILE A 129 5.39 -17.92 0.27
CA ILE A 129 5.83 -17.24 -0.93
C ILE A 129 7.23 -16.71 -0.58
N LYS A 130 8.26 -17.36 -1.14
CA LYS A 130 9.65 -16.98 -0.94
C LYS A 130 9.87 -15.71 -1.74
N ILE A 131 9.56 -14.57 -1.13
CA ILE A 131 9.77 -13.31 -1.81
C ILE A 131 11.27 -13.00 -1.78
N PRO A 132 11.91 -12.71 -2.94
CA PRO A 132 13.32 -12.39 -2.99
C PRO A 132 13.65 -11.25 -2.03
N ARG A 133 14.70 -11.42 -1.21
CA ARG A 133 15.15 -10.36 -0.32
C ARG A 133 16.02 -9.39 -1.11
N ASP A 134 15.43 -8.28 -1.52
CA ASP A 134 16.19 -7.10 -1.94
C ASP A 134 16.17 -6.05 -0.82
N ASP A 135 16.97 -6.30 0.21
CA ASP A 135 17.04 -5.44 1.38
C ASP A 135 17.54 -4.02 1.03
N ALA A 136 18.23 -3.83 -0.11
CA ALA A 136 18.73 -2.54 -0.55
C ALA A 136 17.59 -1.64 -1.04
N MET A 137 16.68 -2.19 -1.86
CA MET A 137 15.49 -1.48 -2.34
C MET A 137 14.59 -1.05 -1.18
N ALA A 138 14.30 -1.96 -0.24
CA ALA A 138 13.49 -1.63 0.94
C ALA A 138 14.12 -0.53 1.80
N ALA A 139 15.46 -0.53 1.94
CA ALA A 139 16.17 0.46 2.74
C ALA A 139 16.20 1.84 2.09
N ALA A 140 16.24 1.91 0.75
CA ALA A 140 16.10 3.17 0.02
C ALA A 140 14.66 3.68 0.01
N PHE A 141 13.68 2.77 0.01
CA PHE A 141 12.26 3.08 -0.07
C PHE A 141 11.67 3.60 1.24
N MET A 142 11.94 2.93 2.37
CA MET A 142 11.29 3.22 3.66
C MET A 142 11.51 4.66 4.20
N PRO A 143 12.68 5.30 4.06
CA PRO A 143 12.92 6.67 4.54
C PRO A 143 11.92 7.71 4.01
N HIS A 144 11.32 7.49 2.84
CA HIS A 144 10.32 8.41 2.25
C HIS A 144 9.01 8.46 3.04
N PHE A 145 8.73 7.45 3.87
CA PHE A 145 7.52 7.35 4.68
C PHE A 145 7.76 7.74 6.14
N LEU A 146 8.99 8.11 6.49
CA LEU A 146 9.40 8.50 7.83
C LEU A 146 9.47 10.04 7.95
N PRO A 147 8.94 10.62 9.03
CA PRO A 147 8.92 12.08 9.20
C PRO A 147 10.32 12.69 9.26
N ASP A 148 11.27 11.99 9.90
CA ASP A 148 12.61 12.53 10.22
C ASP A 148 13.69 12.22 9.17
N GLN A 149 13.39 11.35 8.18
CA GLN A 149 14.37 10.87 7.21
C GLN A 149 14.06 11.25 5.75
N ALA A 150 12.94 11.91 5.50
CA ALA A 150 12.64 12.45 4.19
C ALA A 150 13.50 13.69 3.94
N CYS A 151 14.70 13.51 3.36
CA CYS A 151 15.55 14.61 2.91
C CYS A 151 14.76 15.55 1.98
N SER A 152 14.38 16.71 2.53
CA SER A 152 14.30 18.02 1.89
C SER A 152 14.23 18.06 0.36
N THR A 153 13.03 17.83 -0.20
CA THR A 153 12.53 18.46 -1.44
C THR A 153 11.00 18.51 -1.45
N ARG A 154 10.35 18.66 -0.29
CA ARG A 154 8.89 18.85 -0.26
C ARG A 154 8.57 20.27 -0.74
N GLY A 155 8.12 20.38 -1.99
CA GLY A 155 7.48 21.60 -2.47
C GLY A 155 6.26 21.94 -1.59
N LEU A 156 5.96 23.24 -1.46
CA LEU A 156 4.77 23.72 -0.76
C LEU A 156 3.53 22.94 -1.24
N GLY A 157 2.88 22.20 -0.33
CA GLY A 157 1.61 21.51 -0.59
C GLY A 157 1.65 19.97 -0.67
N GLN A 158 2.83 19.33 -0.61
CA GLN A 158 2.89 17.86 -0.54
C GLN A 158 2.81 17.36 0.91
N THR A 159 1.61 16.91 1.32
CA THR A 159 1.43 16.14 2.54
C THR A 159 2.16 14.80 2.37
N GLY A 160 3.26 14.59 3.11
CA GLY A 160 4.01 13.35 3.05
C GLY A 160 3.14 12.17 3.44
N LEU A 161 3.24 11.05 2.71
CA LEU A 161 2.52 9.81 3.05
C LEU A 161 3.25 9.15 4.21
N LEU A 162 2.72 9.27 5.43
CA LEU A 162 3.37 8.67 6.60
C LEU A 162 3.06 7.17 6.66
N HIS A 163 4.07 6.36 7.01
CA HIS A 163 3.92 4.91 7.10
C HIS A 163 2.74 4.49 8.01
N TRP A 164 2.54 5.19 9.13
CA TRP A 164 1.48 4.88 10.08
C TRP A 164 0.09 5.23 9.56
N GLU A 165 -0.06 6.27 8.73
CA GLU A 165 -1.34 6.63 8.10
C GLU A 165 -1.74 5.58 7.07
N LEU A 166 -0.78 5.13 6.26
CA LEU A 166 -0.98 4.07 5.28
C LEU A 166 -1.37 2.75 5.96
N VAL A 167 -0.64 2.34 6.99
CA VAL A 167 -0.94 1.09 7.72
C VAL A 167 -2.27 1.18 8.45
N ARG A 168 -2.60 2.32 9.07
CA ARG A 168 -3.92 2.54 9.68
C ARG A 168 -5.04 2.40 8.65
N LYS A 169 -4.87 2.98 7.46
CA LYS A 169 -5.84 2.87 6.37
C LYS A 169 -6.03 1.42 5.92
N PHE A 170 -4.94 0.67 5.77
CA PHE A 170 -4.98 -0.76 5.48
C PHE A 170 -5.83 -1.50 6.52
N LEU A 171 -5.57 -1.30 7.81
CA LEU A 171 -6.31 -1.99 8.88
C LEU A 171 -7.83 -1.69 8.88
N TYR A 172 -8.25 -0.52 8.43
CA TYR A 172 -9.67 -0.18 8.30
C TYR A 172 -10.34 -0.78 7.06
N GLN A 173 -9.58 -0.99 5.98
CA GLN A 173 -10.12 -1.35 4.67
C GLN A 173 -9.81 -2.79 4.26
N CYS A 174 -8.95 -3.51 4.99
CA CYS A 174 -8.48 -4.82 4.58
C CYS A 174 -9.59 -5.87 4.58
N THR A 175 -9.57 -6.71 3.54
CA THR A 175 -10.38 -7.93 3.50
C THR A 175 -9.80 -8.97 4.46
N THR A 176 -10.57 -9.98 4.85
CA THR A 176 -10.06 -11.12 5.65
C THR A 176 -8.88 -11.83 4.97
N LEU A 177 -8.92 -11.90 3.63
CA LEU A 177 -7.85 -12.49 2.82
C LEU A 177 -6.58 -11.65 2.91
N ASP A 178 -6.68 -10.35 2.65
CA ASP A 178 -5.55 -9.42 2.75
C ASP A 178 -4.96 -9.38 4.16
N PHE A 179 -5.80 -9.40 5.18
CA PHE A 179 -5.34 -9.44 6.57
C PHE A 179 -4.54 -10.72 6.83
N THR A 180 -5.05 -11.88 6.42
CA THR A 180 -4.37 -13.17 6.59
C THR A 180 -3.03 -13.19 5.86
N GLU A 181 -3.01 -12.68 4.63
CA GLU A 181 -1.80 -12.57 3.79
C GLU A 181 -0.75 -11.65 4.42
N MET A 182 -1.16 -10.48 4.90
CA MET A 182 -0.27 -9.44 5.42
C MET A 182 0.03 -9.58 6.91
N HIS A 183 -0.66 -10.45 7.65
CA HIS A 183 -0.50 -10.62 9.10
C HIS A 183 0.96 -10.85 9.52
N PRO A 184 1.75 -11.74 8.90
CA PRO A 184 3.16 -11.91 9.26
C PRO A 184 3.97 -10.63 9.10
N HIS A 185 3.63 -9.80 8.10
CA HIS A 185 4.30 -8.55 7.81
C HIS A 185 3.89 -7.43 8.78
N LEU A 186 2.62 -7.42 9.20
CA LEU A 186 2.12 -6.51 10.22
C LEU A 186 2.82 -6.73 11.57
N ASN A 187 3.04 -7.99 11.97
CA ASN A 187 3.76 -8.29 13.22
C ASN A 187 5.17 -7.72 13.17
N ARG A 188 5.90 -7.98 12.07
CA ARG A 188 7.27 -7.49 11.89
C ARG A 188 7.34 -5.97 11.76
N TYR A 189 6.32 -5.34 11.18
CA TYR A 189 6.21 -3.89 11.15
C TYR A 189 6.13 -3.31 12.57
N ILE A 190 5.31 -3.89 13.44
CA ILE A 190 5.20 -3.46 14.84
C ILE A 190 6.55 -3.67 15.55
N ASP A 191 7.19 -4.82 15.37
CA ASP A 191 8.49 -5.11 15.98
C ASP A 191 9.55 -4.08 15.50
N TYR A 192 9.66 -3.87 14.19
CA TYR A 192 10.61 -2.93 13.58
C TYR A 192 10.48 -1.52 14.17
N PHE A 193 9.25 -1.02 14.29
CA PHE A 193 9.03 0.36 14.73
C PHE A 193 8.99 0.54 16.25
N THR A 194 8.72 -0.54 17.02
CA THR A 194 8.84 -0.52 18.48
C THR A 194 10.30 -0.61 18.93
N GLU A 195 11.12 -1.41 18.24
CA GLU A 195 12.58 -1.46 18.47
C GLU A 195 13.27 -0.14 18.11
N GLN A 196 12.82 0.54 17.06
CA GLN A 196 13.36 1.84 16.64
C GLN A 196 12.93 3.04 17.51
N ARG A 197 12.20 2.84 18.63
CA ARG A 197 11.66 3.91 19.49
C ARG A 197 10.87 4.99 18.72
N SER A 198 10.25 4.60 17.60
CA SER A 198 9.48 5.52 16.77
C SER A 198 8.10 5.80 17.39
N GLN A 199 7.39 6.83 16.91
CA GLN A 199 6.05 7.26 17.36
C GLN A 199 4.91 6.25 17.05
N CYS A 200 5.20 4.94 16.98
CA CYS A 200 4.23 3.89 16.66
C CYS A 200 3.16 3.64 17.74
N ASN A 201 3.19 4.36 18.86
CA ASN A 201 2.15 4.31 19.88
C ASN A 201 0.75 4.63 19.30
N HIS A 202 0.66 5.45 18.26
CA HIS A 202 -0.63 5.82 17.64
C HIS A 202 -1.29 4.66 16.84
N ILE A 203 -0.51 3.72 16.30
CA ILE A 203 -1.05 2.58 15.55
C ILE A 203 -1.62 1.54 16.50
N LEU A 204 -0.98 1.35 17.66
CA LEU A 204 -1.40 0.38 18.68
C LEU A 204 -2.82 0.65 19.21
N HIS A 205 -3.28 1.91 19.18
CA HIS A 205 -4.66 2.28 19.53
C HIS A 205 -5.68 2.04 18.41
N CYS A 206 -5.22 1.89 17.15
CA CYS A 206 -6.09 1.69 15.99
C CYS A 206 -6.28 0.22 15.63
N VAL A 207 -5.54 -0.69 16.27
CA VAL A 207 -5.75 -2.14 16.15
C VAL A 207 -7.10 -2.46 16.80
N PRO A 208 -8.11 -2.93 16.05
CA PRO A 208 -9.41 -3.29 16.62
C PRO A 208 -9.25 -4.20 17.85
N PRO A 209 -10.09 -4.09 18.89
CA PRO A 209 -10.02 -4.94 20.08
C PRO A 209 -10.04 -6.45 19.80
N CYS A 210 -10.59 -6.84 18.64
CA CYS A 210 -10.59 -8.22 18.12
C CYS A 210 -9.16 -8.77 17.90
N LEU A 211 -8.19 -7.89 17.68
CA LEU A 211 -6.77 -8.16 17.40
C LEU A 211 -5.87 -7.88 18.61
N SER A 212 -6.43 -7.81 19.83
CA SER A 212 -5.68 -7.53 21.05
C SER A 212 -4.41 -8.42 21.18
N ARG A 213 -3.38 -7.90 21.86
CA ARG A 213 -2.08 -8.56 22.10
C ARG A 213 -2.17 -10.05 22.50
N GLN A 214 -3.26 -10.48 23.14
CA GLN A 214 -3.47 -11.89 23.51
C GLN A 214 -3.94 -12.76 22.34
N SER A 215 -4.82 -12.26 21.46
CA SER A 215 -5.19 -12.90 20.19
C SER A 215 -4.05 -12.87 19.17
N PHE A 216 -3.20 -11.85 19.23
CA PHE A 216 -2.06 -11.64 18.33
C PHE A 216 -0.87 -12.57 18.66
N ARG A 217 -0.71 -12.98 19.93
CA ARG A 217 0.29 -13.98 20.36
C ARG A 217 -0.24 -15.41 20.34
N ARG A 218 -1.55 -15.62 20.40
CA ARG A 218 -2.16 -16.96 20.31
C ARG A 218 -2.68 -17.17 18.90
N GLY A 219 -1.87 -17.83 18.07
CA GLY A 219 -2.30 -18.28 16.75
C GLY A 219 -3.66 -18.97 16.79
N VAL A 220 -4.52 -18.54 15.86
CA VAL A 220 -5.72 -19.21 15.34
C VAL A 220 -6.44 -20.12 16.32
N ASN A 221 -7.45 -19.58 17.02
CA ASN A 221 -8.68 -20.29 17.38
C ASN A 221 -9.68 -19.27 17.94
N GLY A 222 -10.41 -18.61 17.06
CA GLY A 222 -11.41 -17.63 17.47
C GLY A 222 -12.13 -17.07 16.26
N ALA A 223 -13.06 -17.86 15.71
CA ALA A 223 -13.99 -17.38 14.70
C ALA A 223 -14.66 -16.09 15.18
N CYS A 224 -14.45 -15.00 14.45
CA CYS A 224 -15.08 -13.72 14.71
C CYS A 224 -16.59 -13.87 14.41
N LYS A 225 -17.39 -14.18 15.43
CA LYS A 225 -18.86 -14.20 15.33
C LYS A 225 -19.35 -12.75 15.35
N THR A 226 -19.58 -12.17 14.17
CA THR A 226 -20.25 -10.87 14.03
C THR A 226 -21.73 -11.01 14.40
N ARG A 227 -22.12 -10.37 15.50
CA ARG A 227 -23.50 -10.29 16.00
C ARG A 227 -24.28 -9.34 15.09
N LYS A 228 -25.16 -9.86 14.22
CA LYS A 228 -26.20 -9.05 13.55
C LYS A 228 -27.13 -8.47 14.63
N ARG A 229 -27.14 -7.15 14.79
CA ARG A 229 -28.25 -6.45 15.45
C ARG A 229 -29.38 -6.34 14.44
N THR A 230 -30.42 -7.14 14.62
CA THR A 230 -31.71 -6.93 13.96
C THR A 230 -32.40 -5.78 14.68
N ILE A 231 -32.58 -4.66 13.99
CA ILE A 231 -33.56 -3.63 14.37
C ILE A 231 -34.84 -4.03 13.64
N GLN A 232 -35.83 -4.54 14.37
CA GLN A 232 -37.22 -4.55 13.92
C GLN A 232 -38.02 -3.88 15.02
N GLY A 233 -38.23 -2.59 14.81
CA GLY A 233 -39.27 -1.82 15.49
C GLY A 233 -40.61 -2.10 14.82
N GLU A 234 -41.60 -2.21 15.69
CA GLU A 234 -43.04 -2.26 15.47
C GLU A 234 -43.52 -1.30 14.38
N ASN A 235 -44.50 -1.76 13.60
CA ASN A 235 -45.62 -0.94 13.12
C ASN A 235 -46.74 -1.87 12.65
N SER A 236 -47.55 -2.29 13.62
CA SER A 236 -48.94 -2.67 13.41
C SER A 236 -49.78 -1.40 13.43
N ILE A 237 -50.50 -1.11 12.34
CA ILE A 237 -51.80 -0.40 12.28
C ILE A 237 -52.23 -0.34 10.79
N PHE A 238 -53.47 -0.81 10.58
CA PHE A 238 -54.27 -0.99 9.34
C PHE A 238 -53.92 -2.17 8.43
#